data_AF-A0A1B1KDL7-F1
#
_entry.id   AF-A0A1B1KDL7-F1
#
_cell.length_a   1.000
_cell.length_b   1.000
_cell.length_c   1.000
_cell.angle_alpha   90.00
_cell.angle_beta   90.00
_cell.angle_gamma   90.00
#
_symmetry.space_group_name_H-M   'P 1'
#
loop_
_entity.id
_entity.type
_entity.pdbx_description
1 polymer ?
#
loop_
_entity_poly.entity_id
_entity_poly.type
_entity_poly.pdbx_seq_one_letter_code
_entity_poly.pdbx_strand_id
1 'polypeptide(L)'
;MPRAVAERGDVVPVLAEVFRSHGFDGASLAVITEHTGLGKGSLYSFFPRGKDEMAEAVLDEVDAWFQTAVHLPLRGSEPATARLERMFEEVETYFRSGRRICLFGAFALGLERDRFADRVRAYFTDWVDSLAGALADAGHGRQSRPLAEEVVAGIQGALILARALDDPDSFTRILTRLRRSVGDPTTSRA
;
A
#
# COMPACT_ATOMS: atom_id res chain seq x y z
N MET A 1 7.58 23.96 -22.12
CA MET A 1 6.22 24.53 -22.15
C MET A 1 5.45 23.90 -21.00
N PRO A 2 4.91 24.66 -20.03
CA PRO A 2 4.23 24.04 -18.90
C PRO A 2 2.89 23.47 -19.37
N ARG A 3 2.64 22.20 -19.05
CA ARG A 3 1.45 21.47 -19.45
C ARG A 3 0.22 22.17 -18.87
N ALA A 4 -0.52 22.84 -19.74
CA ALA A 4 -1.75 23.55 -19.42
C ALA A 4 -2.91 22.54 -19.31
N VAL A 5 -3.68 22.69 -18.23
CA VAL A 5 -4.79 21.84 -17.75
C VAL A 5 -4.30 20.55 -17.09
N ALA A 6 -4.09 20.59 -15.77
CA ALA A 6 -4.05 19.37 -14.96
C ALA A 6 -5.47 18.81 -14.89
N GLU A 7 -5.69 17.59 -15.39
CA GLU A 7 -6.95 16.88 -15.16
C GLU A 7 -6.97 16.34 -13.72
N ARG A 8 -8.16 16.00 -13.20
CA ARG A 8 -8.31 15.47 -11.83
C ARG A 8 -7.32 14.33 -11.55
N GLY A 9 -7.12 13.44 -12.53
CA GLY A 9 -6.20 12.30 -12.44
C GLY A 9 -4.72 12.69 -12.34
N ASP A 10 -4.29 13.79 -12.96
CA ASP A 10 -2.89 14.23 -12.90
C ASP A 10 -2.48 14.72 -11.49
N VAL A 11 -3.48 15.13 -10.69
CA VAL A 11 -3.27 15.71 -9.35
C VAL A 11 -3.16 14.62 -8.29
N VAL A 12 -3.81 13.47 -8.48
CA VAL A 12 -3.90 12.40 -7.46
C VAL A 12 -2.52 11.82 -7.08
N PRO A 13 -1.59 11.56 -8.03
CA PRO A 13 -0.24 11.09 -7.67
C PRO A 13 0.53 12.08 -6.79
N VAL A 14 0.36 13.39 -7.03
CA VAL A 14 0.99 14.45 -6.24
C VAL A 14 0.38 14.50 -4.85
N LEU A 15 -0.96 14.44 -4.75
CA LEU A 15 -1.66 14.35 -3.46
C LEU A 15 -1.21 13.14 -2.65
N ALA A 16 -1.00 11.99 -3.31
CA ALA A 16 -0.51 10.79 -2.65
C ALA A 16 0.85 10.99 -1.99
N GLU A 17 1.79 11.66 -2.66
CA GLU A 17 3.10 11.99 -2.07
C GLU A 17 3.00 13.04 -0.95
N VAL A 18 2.08 14.00 -1.06
CA VAL A 18 1.80 14.96 0.02
C VAL A 18 1.30 14.22 1.26
N PHE A 19 0.30 13.34 1.14
CA PHE A 19 -0.21 12.54 2.26
C PHE A 19 0.83 11.59 2.83
N ARG A 20 1.70 11.02 1.99
CA ARG A 20 2.83 10.19 2.48
C ARG A 20 3.82 10.98 3.32
N SER A 21 4.06 12.23 2.97
CA SER A 21 5.09 13.05 3.60
C SER A 21 4.58 13.78 4.85
N HIS A 22 3.32 14.20 4.85
CA HIS A 22 2.74 15.07 5.87
C HIS A 22 1.64 14.38 6.70
N GLY A 23 1.22 13.18 6.33
CA GLY A 23 0.01 12.56 6.86
C GLY A 23 -1.26 13.27 6.40
N PHE A 24 -2.42 12.73 6.75
CA PHE A 24 -3.70 13.33 6.40
C PHE A 24 -3.88 14.71 7.05
N ASP A 25 -3.61 14.83 8.35
CA ASP A 25 -3.80 16.09 9.08
C ASP A 25 -2.81 17.18 8.69
N GLY A 26 -1.53 16.83 8.51
CA GLY A 26 -0.49 17.78 8.11
C GLY A 26 -0.59 18.25 6.66
N ALA A 27 -1.32 17.52 5.80
CA ALA A 27 -1.63 17.93 4.42
C ALA A 27 -2.66 19.06 4.37
N SER A 28 -2.28 20.25 4.85
CA SER A 28 -3.13 21.44 4.76
C SER A 28 -3.36 21.85 3.30
N LEU A 29 -4.44 22.61 3.03
CA LEU A 29 -4.66 23.14 1.68
C LEU A 29 -3.48 23.99 1.19
N ALA A 30 -2.77 24.69 2.08
CA ALA A 30 -1.59 25.47 1.69
C ALA A 30 -0.47 24.55 1.16
N VAL A 31 -0.16 23.48 1.90
CA VAL A 31 0.82 22.44 1.50
C VAL A 31 0.40 21.79 0.19
N ILE A 32 -0.88 21.42 0.05
CA ILE A 32 -1.39 20.82 -1.19
C ILE A 32 -1.25 21.79 -2.37
N THR A 33 -1.62 23.07 -2.22
CA THR A 33 -1.49 24.06 -3.30
C THR A 33 -0.03 24.30 -3.69
N GLU A 34 0.89 24.27 -2.71
CA GLU A 34 2.33 24.40 -2.95
C GLU A 34 2.88 23.24 -3.79
N HIS A 35 2.54 22.00 -3.42
CA HIS A 35 3.02 20.81 -4.14
C HIS A 35 2.34 20.59 -5.50
N THR A 36 1.06 20.93 -5.62
CA THR A 36 0.30 20.74 -6.87
C THR A 36 0.46 21.90 -7.85
N GLY A 37 0.88 23.07 -7.37
CA GLY A 37 0.89 24.32 -8.15
C GLY A 37 -0.51 24.84 -8.50
N LEU A 38 -1.57 24.19 -8.00
CA LEU A 38 -2.96 24.58 -8.25
C LEU A 38 -3.44 25.57 -7.20
N GLY A 39 -4.28 26.52 -7.62
CA GLY A 39 -5.00 27.39 -6.69
C GLY A 39 -6.12 26.62 -5.96
N LYS A 40 -6.52 27.14 -4.78
CA LYS A 40 -7.62 26.55 -3.99
C LYS A 40 -8.91 26.36 -4.81
N GLY A 41 -9.26 27.33 -5.65
CA GLY A 41 -10.46 27.25 -6.50
C GLY A 41 -10.42 26.07 -7.48
N SER A 42 -9.27 25.81 -8.12
CA SER A 42 -9.09 24.66 -9.00
C SER A 42 -9.19 23.34 -8.24
N LEU A 43 -8.59 23.26 -7.06
CA LEU A 43 -8.70 22.07 -6.20
C LEU A 43 -10.13 21.79 -5.77
N TYR A 44 -10.90 22.81 -5.37
CA TYR A 44 -12.32 22.64 -5.04
C TYR A 44 -13.20 22.35 -6.26
N SER A 45 -12.78 22.77 -7.45
CA SER A 45 -13.44 22.38 -8.70
C SER A 45 -13.25 20.88 -8.99
N PHE A 46 -12.09 20.31 -8.68
CA PHE A 46 -11.80 18.89 -8.88
C PHE A 46 -12.28 17.99 -7.73
N PHE A 47 -12.27 18.53 -6.51
CA PHE A 47 -12.62 17.82 -5.28
C PHE A 47 -13.57 18.69 -4.44
N PRO A 48 -14.87 18.77 -4.80
CA PRO A 48 -15.83 19.62 -4.11
C PRO A 48 -15.98 19.33 -2.61
N ARG A 49 -15.77 18.09 -2.16
CA ARG A 49 -15.78 17.74 -0.72
C ARG A 49 -14.42 17.99 -0.04
N GLY A 50 -13.47 18.60 -0.74
CA GLY A 50 -12.18 19.02 -0.20
C GLY A 50 -11.24 17.86 0.09
N LYS A 51 -10.48 17.97 1.19
CA LYS A 51 -9.37 17.08 1.53
C LYS A 51 -9.79 15.61 1.68
N ASP A 52 -11.03 15.36 2.10
CA ASP A 52 -11.57 14.00 2.24
C ASP A 52 -11.67 13.32 0.89
N GLU A 53 -12.24 13.99 -0.10
CA GLU A 53 -12.36 13.45 -1.45
C GLU A 53 -11.00 13.33 -2.14
N MET A 54 -10.06 14.23 -1.84
CA MET A 54 -8.67 14.09 -2.27
C MET A 54 -8.03 12.82 -1.70
N ALA A 55 -8.23 12.56 -0.42
CA ALA A 55 -7.72 11.35 0.23
C ALA A 55 -8.42 10.09 -0.28
N GLU A 56 -9.74 10.12 -0.49
CA GLU A 56 -10.49 9.02 -1.10
C GLU A 56 -9.95 8.71 -2.50
N ALA A 57 -9.76 9.72 -3.36
CA ALA A 57 -9.21 9.54 -4.69
C ALA A 57 -7.79 8.94 -4.66
N VAL A 58 -6.97 9.36 -3.70
CA VAL A 58 -5.63 8.79 -3.49
C VAL A 58 -5.71 7.33 -3.03
N LEU A 59 -6.58 7.00 -2.08
CA LEU A 59 -6.77 5.63 -1.62
C LEU A 59 -7.33 4.74 -2.73
N ASP A 60 -8.25 5.25 -3.57
CA ASP A 60 -8.78 4.57 -4.75
C ASP A 60 -7.68 4.26 -5.77
N GLU A 61 -6.78 5.21 -6.05
CA GLU A 61 -5.65 4.99 -6.98
C GLU A 61 -4.67 3.94 -6.42
N VAL A 62 -4.37 4.01 -5.12
CA VAL A 62 -3.48 3.02 -4.47
C VAL A 62 -4.12 1.63 -4.47
N ASP A 63 -5.41 1.53 -4.12
CA ASP A 63 -6.13 0.27 -4.13
C ASP A 63 -6.17 -0.34 -5.53
N ALA A 64 -6.51 0.45 -6.56
CA ALA A 64 -6.55 -0.02 -7.95
C ALA A 64 -5.18 -0.56 -8.41
N TRP A 65 -4.09 0.07 -8.00
CA TRP A 65 -2.74 -0.44 -8.26
C TRP A 65 -2.52 -1.78 -7.56
N PHE A 66 -2.84 -1.90 -6.27
CA PHE A 66 -2.67 -3.15 -5.51
C PHE A 66 -3.57 -4.27 -6.04
N GLN A 67 -4.80 -3.97 -6.46
CA GLN A 67 -5.67 -4.94 -7.12
C GLN A 67 -5.00 -5.50 -8.38
N THR A 68 -4.44 -4.63 -9.22
CA THR A 68 -3.85 -5.01 -10.51
C THR A 68 -2.50 -5.73 -10.36
N ALA A 69 -1.61 -5.20 -9.51
CA ALA A 69 -0.23 -5.67 -9.40
C ALA A 69 -0.06 -6.79 -8.37
N VAL A 70 -0.92 -6.87 -7.35
CA VAL A 70 -0.76 -7.78 -6.22
C VAL A 70 -1.93 -8.76 -6.10
N HIS A 71 -3.15 -8.28 -5.88
CA HIS A 71 -4.26 -9.15 -5.49
C HIS A 71 -4.78 -10.02 -6.63
N LEU A 72 -4.96 -9.48 -7.84
CA LEU A 72 -5.38 -10.26 -9.01
C LEU A 72 -4.31 -11.29 -9.42
N PRO A 73 -3.01 -10.95 -9.51
CA PRO A 73 -1.97 -11.94 -9.80
C PRO A 73 -1.90 -13.06 -8.75
N LEU A 74 -2.06 -12.74 -7.46
CA LEU A 74 -2.14 -13.76 -6.40
C LEU A 74 -3.32 -14.73 -6.58
N ARG A 75 -4.44 -14.29 -7.19
CA ARG A 75 -5.61 -15.12 -7.51
C ARG A 75 -5.53 -15.79 -8.89
N GLY A 76 -4.45 -15.55 -9.64
CA GLY A 76 -4.25 -16.06 -10.99
C GLY A 76 -3.99 -17.57 -11.05
N SER A 77 -3.85 -18.07 -12.28
CA SER A 77 -3.61 -19.50 -12.57
C SER A 77 -2.13 -19.87 -12.74
N GLU A 78 -1.21 -18.90 -12.63
CA GLU A 78 0.23 -19.19 -12.63
C GLU A 78 0.60 -20.10 -11.43
N PRO A 79 1.73 -20.84 -11.50
CA PRO A 79 2.21 -21.62 -10.37
C PRO A 79 2.26 -20.77 -9.09
N ALA A 80 1.78 -21.33 -7.97
CA ALA A 80 1.61 -20.58 -6.72
C ALA A 80 2.92 -19.91 -6.25
N THR A 81 4.06 -20.60 -6.42
CA THR A 81 5.38 -20.05 -6.11
C THR A 81 5.72 -18.80 -6.94
N ALA A 82 5.37 -18.79 -8.23
CA ALA A 82 5.59 -17.65 -9.12
C ALA A 82 4.67 -16.47 -8.76
N ARG A 83 3.42 -16.73 -8.39
CA ARG A 83 2.49 -15.70 -7.90
C ARG A 83 2.97 -15.05 -6.60
N LEU A 84 3.44 -15.86 -5.65
CA LEU A 84 4.00 -15.39 -4.38
C LEU A 84 5.25 -14.55 -4.63
N GLU A 85 6.14 -15.03 -5.50
CA GLU A 85 7.36 -14.32 -5.87
C GLU A 85 7.08 -12.94 -6.47
N ARG A 86 6.19 -12.89 -7.47
CA ARG A 86 5.75 -11.64 -8.08
C ARG A 86 5.21 -10.64 -7.06
N MET A 87 4.43 -11.09 -6.07
CA MET A 87 3.94 -10.19 -5.01
C MET A 87 5.09 -9.52 -4.26
N PHE A 88 6.13 -10.27 -3.89
CA PHE A 88 7.28 -9.69 -3.19
C PHE A 88 8.03 -8.67 -4.06
N GLU A 89 8.23 -8.95 -5.35
CA GLU A 89 8.88 -8.03 -6.30
C GLU A 89 8.09 -6.72 -6.47
N GLU A 90 6.77 -6.82 -6.64
CA GLU A 90 5.87 -5.67 -6.81
C GLU A 90 5.78 -4.83 -5.53
N VAL A 91 5.69 -5.49 -4.36
CA VAL A 91 5.68 -4.82 -3.05
C VAL A 91 7.01 -4.09 -2.81
N GLU A 92 8.15 -4.73 -3.09
CA GLU A 92 9.46 -4.09 -2.95
C GLU A 92 9.58 -2.84 -3.84
N THR A 93 9.15 -2.97 -5.09
CA THR A 93 9.15 -1.88 -6.07
C THR A 93 8.23 -0.73 -5.64
N TYR A 94 6.99 -1.03 -5.27
CA TYR A 94 6.00 -0.03 -4.87
C TYR A 94 6.45 0.79 -3.66
N PHE A 95 7.04 0.13 -2.67
CA PHE A 95 7.56 0.76 -1.47
C PHE A 95 8.99 1.32 -1.63
N ARG A 96 9.55 1.28 -2.84
CA ARG A 96 10.90 1.78 -3.17
C ARG A 96 11.95 1.22 -2.20
N SER A 97 11.89 -0.09 -1.96
CA SER A 97 12.76 -0.78 -0.99
C SER A 97 12.78 -0.09 0.38
N GLY A 98 11.60 0.17 0.95
CA GLY A 98 11.44 0.75 2.28
C GLY A 98 11.49 2.28 2.37
N ARG A 99 11.75 2.98 1.26
CA ARG A 99 11.84 4.46 1.24
C ARG A 99 10.47 5.15 1.11
N ARG A 100 9.38 4.39 1.01
CA ARG A 100 8.02 4.92 0.83
C ARG A 100 7.09 4.27 1.85
N ILE A 101 6.32 5.09 2.56
CA ILE A 101 5.36 4.58 3.55
C ILE A 101 4.09 4.02 2.90
N CYS A 102 3.41 3.12 3.60
CA CYS A 102 2.07 2.66 3.22
C CYS A 102 1.02 3.70 3.63
N LEU A 103 0.24 4.19 2.66
CA LEU A 103 -0.86 5.14 2.94
C LEU A 103 -1.99 4.48 3.73
N PHE A 104 -2.40 3.27 3.35
CA PHE A 104 -3.39 2.52 4.12
C PHE A 104 -2.92 2.23 5.55
N GLY A 105 -1.64 1.88 5.74
CA GLY A 105 -1.04 1.71 7.06
C GLY A 105 -1.01 3.01 7.88
N ALA A 106 -0.67 4.14 7.26
CA ALA A 106 -0.69 5.45 7.92
C ALA A 106 -2.11 5.84 8.37
N PHE A 107 -3.10 5.68 7.49
CA PHE A 107 -4.50 6.01 7.77
C PHE A 107 -5.13 5.05 8.78
N ALA A 108 -4.66 3.80 8.85
CA ALA A 108 -5.10 2.84 9.86
C ALA A 108 -4.69 3.23 11.29
N LEU A 109 -3.58 3.97 11.43
CA LEU A 109 -3.01 4.41 12.71
C LEU A 109 -3.35 5.86 13.05
N GLY A 110 -3.71 6.67 12.06
CA GLY A 110 -4.06 8.07 12.23
C GLY A 110 -5.41 8.31 12.92
N LEU A 111 -5.63 9.54 13.39
CA LEU A 111 -6.89 9.95 14.03
C LEU A 111 -8.07 9.92 13.06
N GLU A 112 -7.78 10.00 11.76
CA GLU A 112 -8.72 9.93 10.66
C GLU A 112 -9.22 8.50 10.36
N ARG A 113 -8.71 7.48 11.07
CA ARG A 113 -9.03 6.06 10.84
C ARG A 113 -10.52 5.82 10.60
N ASP A 114 -11.38 6.34 11.47
CA ASP A 114 -12.82 6.06 11.41
C ASP A 114 -13.49 6.62 10.15
N ARG A 115 -12.90 7.64 9.52
CA ARG A 115 -13.38 8.25 8.27
C ARG A 115 -13.13 7.36 7.05
N PHE A 116 -12.09 6.54 7.11
CA PHE A 116 -11.64 5.68 6.01
C PHE A 116 -11.65 4.20 6.39
N ALA A 117 -12.30 3.83 7.49
CA ALA A 117 -12.20 2.52 8.11
C ALA A 117 -12.59 1.38 7.18
N ASP A 118 -13.64 1.56 6.37
CA ASP A 118 -14.11 0.52 5.45
C ASP A 118 -13.11 0.29 4.30
N ARG A 119 -12.51 1.36 3.77
CA ARG A 119 -11.47 1.28 2.73
C ARG A 119 -10.22 0.61 3.26
N VAL A 120 -9.77 1.02 4.45
CA VAL A 120 -8.62 0.41 5.13
C VAL A 120 -8.87 -1.07 5.43
N ARG A 121 -10.05 -1.42 5.94
CA ARG A 121 -10.44 -2.81 6.20
C ARG A 121 -10.44 -3.63 4.92
N ALA A 122 -11.04 -3.11 3.85
CA ALA A 122 -11.11 -3.79 2.55
C ALA A 122 -9.71 -4.09 2.02
N TYR A 123 -8.83 -3.08 1.97
CA TYR A 123 -7.44 -3.22 1.51
C TYR A 123 -6.68 -4.35 2.23
N PHE A 124 -6.66 -4.33 3.56
CA PHE A 124 -5.93 -5.35 4.33
C PHE A 124 -6.60 -6.73 4.26
N THR A 125 -7.93 -6.78 4.19
CA THR A 125 -8.67 -8.05 4.03
C THR A 125 -8.34 -8.67 2.68
N ASP A 126 -8.38 -7.90 1.59
CA ASP A 126 -8.07 -8.38 0.25
C ASP A 126 -6.64 -8.88 0.13
N TRP A 127 -5.69 -8.17 0.75
CA TRP A 127 -4.29 -8.61 0.75
C TRP A 127 -4.11 -9.93 1.50
N VAL A 128 -4.64 -10.04 2.71
CA VAL A 128 -4.56 -11.27 3.50
C VAL A 128 -5.26 -12.43 2.81
N ASP A 129 -6.46 -12.22 2.26
CA ASP A 129 -7.25 -13.27 1.64
C ASP A 129 -6.63 -13.76 0.32
N SER A 130 -6.17 -12.85 -0.54
CA SER A 130 -5.48 -13.22 -1.79
C SER A 130 -4.17 -13.96 -1.53
N LEU A 131 -3.39 -13.52 -0.54
CA LEU A 131 -2.15 -14.18 -0.15
C LEU A 131 -2.41 -15.55 0.50
N ALA A 132 -3.41 -15.66 1.37
CA ALA A 132 -3.79 -16.94 1.98
C ALA A 132 -4.24 -17.95 0.92
N GLY A 133 -4.97 -17.51 -0.10
CA GLY A 133 -5.32 -18.37 -1.25
C GLY A 133 -4.08 -18.91 -1.97
N ALA A 134 -3.13 -18.03 -2.33
CA ALA A 134 -1.89 -18.43 -2.99
C ALA A 134 -1.02 -19.36 -2.11
N LEU A 135 -0.97 -19.12 -0.80
CA LEU A 135 -0.26 -20.00 0.14
C LEU A 135 -0.94 -21.38 0.28
N ALA A 136 -2.27 -21.44 0.23
CA ALA A 136 -2.99 -22.71 0.23
C ALA A 136 -2.69 -23.52 -1.04
N ASP A 137 -2.67 -22.87 -2.20
CA ASP A 137 -2.29 -23.49 -3.47
C ASP A 137 -0.82 -23.97 -3.46
N ALA A 138 0.05 -23.28 -2.71
CA ALA A 138 1.45 -23.69 -2.51
C ALA A 138 1.62 -24.81 -1.47
N GLY A 139 0.54 -25.30 -0.86
CA GLY A 139 0.56 -26.46 0.04
C GLY A 139 0.74 -26.15 1.53
N HIS A 140 0.60 -24.88 1.95
CA HIS A 140 0.68 -24.49 3.37
C HIS A 140 -0.53 -24.93 4.21
N GLY A 141 -1.64 -25.31 3.57
CA GLY A 141 -2.80 -25.91 4.23
C GLY A 141 -3.41 -25.00 5.30
N ARG A 142 -3.52 -25.48 6.55
CA ARG A 142 -4.13 -24.70 7.64
C ARG A 142 -3.34 -23.45 8.03
N GLN A 143 -2.08 -23.37 7.65
CA GLN A 143 -1.21 -22.25 8.00
C GLN A 143 -1.27 -21.10 7.01
N SER A 144 -1.93 -21.28 5.86
CA SER A 144 -1.97 -20.26 4.82
C SER A 144 -2.51 -18.92 5.32
N ARG A 145 -3.55 -18.92 6.15
CA ARG A 145 -4.14 -17.70 6.70
C ARG A 145 -3.25 -17.06 7.79
N PRO A 146 -2.81 -17.77 8.84
CA PRO A 146 -1.85 -17.23 9.81
C PRO A 146 -0.57 -16.68 9.17
N LEU A 147 0.01 -17.42 8.21
CA LEU A 147 1.22 -16.99 7.51
C LEU A 147 0.97 -15.76 6.61
N ALA A 148 -0.19 -15.66 5.97
CA ALA A 148 -0.56 -14.46 5.22
C ALA A 148 -0.64 -13.22 6.13
N GLU A 149 -1.28 -13.36 7.30
CA GLU A 149 -1.35 -12.29 8.30
C GLU A 149 0.04 -11.89 8.78
N GLU A 150 0.91 -12.86 9.07
CA GLU A 150 2.30 -12.61 9.47
C GLU A 150 3.10 -11.90 8.38
N VAL A 151 2.95 -12.30 7.11
CA VAL A 151 3.65 -11.66 5.99
C VAL A 151 3.18 -10.22 5.79
N VAL A 152 1.86 -9.97 5.78
CA VAL A 152 1.33 -8.61 5.61
C VAL A 152 1.74 -7.72 6.80
N ALA A 153 1.62 -8.23 8.04
CA ALA A 153 2.06 -7.51 9.23
C ALA A 153 3.57 -7.25 9.21
N GLY A 154 4.36 -8.22 8.78
CA GLY A 154 5.82 -8.13 8.66
C GLY A 154 6.25 -7.07 7.64
N ILE A 155 5.57 -6.99 6.48
CA ILE A 155 5.82 -5.94 5.47
C ILE A 155 5.53 -4.55 6.06
N GLN A 156 4.37 -4.37 6.71
CA GLN A 156 4.01 -3.09 7.32
C GLN A 156 4.97 -2.70 8.46
N GLY A 157 5.33 -3.65 9.32
CA GLY A 157 6.29 -3.44 10.40
C GLY A 157 7.69 -3.10 9.88
N ALA A 158 8.11 -3.71 8.77
CA ALA A 158 9.39 -3.42 8.14
C ALA A 158 9.46 -1.99 7.60
N LEU A 159 8.36 -1.46 7.04
CA LEU A 159 8.28 -0.06 6.61
C LEU A 159 8.41 0.91 7.79
N ILE A 160 7.75 0.60 8.90
CA ILE A 160 7.85 1.38 10.14
C ILE A 160 9.29 1.36 10.65
N LEU A 161 9.90 0.17 10.74
CA LEU A 161 11.26 0.02 11.26
C LEU A 161 12.28 0.74 10.38
N ALA A 162 12.19 0.59 9.06
CA ALA A 162 13.05 1.29 8.11
C ALA A 162 12.97 2.82 8.29
N ARG A 163 11.77 3.36 8.48
CA ARG A 163 11.58 4.79 8.72
C ARG A 163 12.05 5.24 10.09
N ALA A 164 11.81 4.45 11.14
CA ALA A 164 12.19 4.79 12.51
C ALA A 164 13.71 4.79 12.71
N LEU A 165 14.43 3.90 12.01
CA LEU A 165 15.88 3.78 12.07
C LEU A 165 16.62 4.58 11.01
N ASP A 166 15.90 5.22 10.08
CA ASP A 166 16.46 5.82 8.86
C ASP A 166 17.35 4.82 8.07
N ASP A 167 16.92 3.55 8.04
CA ASP A 167 17.63 2.42 7.41
C ASP A 167 16.68 1.67 6.46
N PRO A 168 16.61 2.07 5.18
CA PRO A 168 15.79 1.37 4.19
C PRO A 168 16.21 -0.09 3.97
N ASP A 169 17.47 -0.44 4.23
CA ASP A 169 17.95 -1.81 4.02
C ASP A 169 17.33 -2.80 5.03
N SER A 170 16.86 -2.29 6.19
CA SER A 170 16.06 -3.09 7.13
C SER A 170 14.81 -3.66 6.48
N PHE A 171 14.17 -2.91 5.58
CA PHE A 171 13.00 -3.38 4.84
C PHE A 171 13.35 -4.57 3.94
N THR A 172 14.37 -4.43 3.08
CA THR A 172 14.79 -5.49 2.16
C THR A 172 15.26 -6.75 2.90
N ARG A 173 15.96 -6.62 4.04
CA ARG A 173 16.35 -7.76 4.87
C ARG A 173 15.14 -8.52 5.43
N ILE A 174 14.14 -7.80 5.95
CA ILE A 174 12.92 -8.43 6.48
C ILE A 174 12.11 -9.07 5.36
N LEU A 175 11.95 -8.37 4.23
CA LEU A 175 11.24 -8.88 3.07
C LEU A 175 11.86 -10.18 2.53
N THR A 176 13.20 -10.25 2.49
CA THR A 176 13.94 -11.47 2.12
C THR A 176 13.69 -12.63 3.09
N ARG A 177 13.44 -12.35 4.38
CA ARG A 177 13.09 -13.38 5.37
C ARG A 177 11.65 -13.87 5.18
N LEU A 178 10.71 -12.95 4.96
CA LEU A 178 9.31 -13.29 4.69
C LEU A 178 9.15 -14.08 3.38
N ARG A 179 9.91 -13.70 2.34
CA ARG A 179 9.97 -14.43 1.08
C ARG A 179 10.44 -15.87 1.26
N ARG A 180 11.39 -16.11 2.15
CA ARG A 180 11.86 -17.47 2.49
C ARG A 180 10.81 -18.27 3.27
N SER A 181 10.07 -17.66 4.20
CA SER A 181 9.06 -18.38 4.99
C SER A 181 7.88 -18.87 4.14
N VAL A 182 7.55 -18.20 3.04
CA VAL A 182 6.51 -18.67 2.12
C VAL A 182 6.98 -19.75 1.14
N GLY A 183 8.30 -19.88 0.94
CA GLY A 183 8.89 -20.81 -0.02
C GLY A 183 9.02 -22.25 0.49
N ASP A 184 8.93 -22.47 1.81
CA ASP A 184 9.03 -23.79 2.43
C ASP A 184 7.77 -24.15 3.23
N PRO A 185 6.86 -24.98 2.64
CA PRO A 185 5.64 -25.44 3.31
C PRO A 185 5.89 -26.32 4.55
N THR A 186 7.09 -26.85 4.74
CA THR A 186 7.41 -27.75 5.85
C THR A 186 7.73 -27.02 7.15
N THR A 187 8.25 -25.79 7.06
CA THR A 187 8.49 -24.90 8.21
C THR A 187 7.21 -24.52 8.97
N SER A 188 6.04 -24.68 8.36
CA SER A 188 4.73 -24.31 8.92
C SER A 188 4.09 -25.41 9.78
N ARG A 189 4.73 -26.58 9.91
CA ARG A 189 4.20 -27.72 10.68
C ARG A 189 4.58 -27.73 12.17
N ALA A 190 5.31 -26.72 12.65
CA ALA A 190 5.72 -26.60 14.06
C ALA A 190 4.72 -25.80 14.88
#